data_AF-A0A4V6Z311-F1
#
_entry.id   AF-A0A4V6Z311-F1
#
_cell.length_a   1.000
_cell.length_b   1.000
_cell.length_c   1.000
_cell.angle_alpha   90.00
_cell.angle_beta   90.00
_cell.angle_gamma   90.00
#
_symmetry.space_group_name_H-M   'P 1'
#
loop_
_entity.id
_entity.type
_entity.pdbx_description
1 polymer ?
#
loop_
_entity_poly.entity_id
_entity_poly.type
_entity_poly.pdbx_seq_one_letter_code
_entity_poly.pdbx_strand_id
1 'polypeptide(L)'
;MNITRKIRVVSGDVAAALNQTGCRTVGVGASLKHFAANNSEYRRTEMDSVVEERALREIYLSGFKRAIDKSNPWTVMSSYNRLNGVQTSQHHWLLTEVLRNEWRYDGLVMSDWYGIKDRPASLLAGNDLAMPETSVINRSCCRRSNAERSLQRFSILPACGC
;
A
#
# COMPACT_ATOMS: atom_id res chain seq x y z
N MET A 1 20.96 25.59 -4.96
CA MET A 1 20.47 24.20 -5.09
C MET A 1 20.40 23.60 -3.68
N ASN A 2 19.22 23.59 -3.06
CA ASN A 2 19.07 23.36 -1.61
C ASN A 2 19.29 21.91 -1.17
N ILE A 3 20.18 21.72 -0.20
CA ILE A 3 20.63 20.44 0.39
C ILE A 3 19.47 19.61 0.96
N THR A 4 18.38 20.24 1.40
CA THR A 4 17.17 19.55 1.92
C THR A 4 16.39 18.76 0.86
N ARG A 5 16.60 18.99 -0.44
CA ARG A 5 16.01 18.14 -1.49
C ARG A 5 16.80 16.84 -1.76
N LYS A 6 18.07 16.74 -1.33
CA LYS A 6 18.95 15.61 -1.70
C LYS A 6 18.78 14.35 -0.84
N ILE A 7 18.44 14.47 0.44
CA ILE A 7 18.36 13.31 1.36
C ILE A 7 17.16 12.39 1.07
N ARG A 8 16.05 12.93 0.56
CA ARG A 8 14.79 12.19 0.30
C ARG A 8 14.78 11.42 -1.03
N VAL A 9 15.84 11.56 -1.81
CA VAL A 9 15.94 11.04 -3.19
C VAL A 9 16.54 9.63 -3.23
N VAL A 10 17.42 9.33 -2.28
CA VAL A 10 18.21 8.07 -2.29
C VAL A 10 17.30 6.85 -2.15
N SER A 11 16.39 6.85 -1.18
CA SER A 11 15.50 5.69 -0.95
C SER A 11 14.62 5.42 -2.17
N GLY A 12 14.01 6.46 -2.75
CA GLY A 12 13.19 6.34 -3.94
C GLY A 12 13.96 5.90 -5.19
N ASP A 13 15.19 6.38 -5.38
CA ASP A 13 16.03 6.00 -6.52
C ASP A 13 16.57 4.58 -6.42
N VAL A 14 17.00 4.16 -5.23
CA VAL A 14 17.44 2.78 -5.00
C VAL A 14 16.26 1.82 -5.17
N ALA A 15 15.09 2.14 -4.61
CA ALA A 15 13.89 1.32 -4.79
C ALA A 15 13.47 1.23 -6.26
N ALA A 16 13.48 2.34 -7.00
CA ALA A 16 13.18 2.35 -8.43
C ALA A 16 14.16 1.48 -9.23
N ALA A 17 15.46 1.58 -8.93
CA ALA A 17 16.48 0.78 -9.58
C ALA A 17 16.26 -0.71 -9.33
N LEU A 18 16.05 -1.13 -8.08
CA LEU A 18 15.77 -2.52 -7.73
C LEU A 18 14.53 -3.08 -8.46
N ASN A 19 13.47 -2.29 -8.54
CA ASN A 19 12.25 -2.67 -9.24
C ASN A 19 12.49 -2.84 -10.76
N GLN A 20 13.21 -1.90 -11.38
CA GLN A 20 13.46 -1.92 -12.84
C GLN A 20 14.49 -2.95 -13.25
N THR A 21 15.68 -2.93 -12.64
CA THR A 21 16.83 -3.73 -13.10
C THR A 21 16.86 -5.12 -12.48
N GLY A 22 16.29 -5.28 -11.28
CA GLY A 22 16.23 -6.56 -10.58
C GLY A 22 14.98 -7.34 -10.97
N CYS A 23 13.82 -6.88 -10.54
CA CYS A 23 12.59 -7.68 -10.64
C CYS A 23 12.00 -7.70 -12.06
N ARG A 24 11.91 -6.53 -12.72
CA ARG A 24 11.22 -6.44 -14.02
C ARG A 24 11.98 -7.10 -15.17
N THR A 25 13.32 -7.11 -15.14
CA THR A 25 14.16 -7.78 -16.15
C THR A 25 13.99 -9.30 -16.13
N VAL A 26 13.69 -9.89 -14.97
CA VAL A 26 13.48 -11.34 -14.80
C VAL A 26 11.99 -11.73 -14.81
N GLY A 27 11.09 -10.79 -15.12
CA GLY A 27 9.65 -11.04 -15.21
C GLY A 27 8.93 -11.19 -13.86
N VAL A 28 9.52 -10.71 -12.76
CA VAL A 28 8.95 -10.78 -11.41
C VAL A 28 8.45 -9.41 -10.97
N GLY A 29 7.31 -9.37 -10.27
CA GLY A 29 6.77 -8.15 -9.66
C GLY A 29 7.41 -7.85 -8.31
N ALA A 30 7.77 -6.60 -8.09
CA ALA A 30 8.19 -6.13 -6.77
C ALA A 30 7.03 -5.49 -6.00
N SER A 31 7.09 -5.58 -4.66
CA SER A 31 6.16 -4.92 -3.76
C SER A 31 6.85 -3.82 -2.95
N LEU A 32 6.46 -2.56 -3.17
CA LEU A 32 6.92 -1.46 -2.33
C LEU A 32 6.29 -1.56 -0.93
N LYS A 33 7.10 -1.42 0.12
CA LYS A 33 6.63 -1.55 1.51
C LYS A 33 7.45 -0.68 2.47
N HIS A 34 6.93 -0.30 3.64
CA HIS A 34 5.54 -0.46 4.12
C HIS A 34 4.85 0.91 4.01
N PHE A 35 3.71 0.96 3.33
CA PHE A 35 3.00 2.20 2.98
C PHE A 35 1.92 2.52 4.04
N ALA A 36 2.11 3.47 4.97
CA ALA A 36 3.24 4.38 5.14
C ALA A 36 3.51 4.67 6.63
N ALA A 37 4.63 5.36 6.89
CA ALA A 37 5.04 5.82 8.23
C ALA A 37 5.20 4.71 9.30
N ASN A 38 5.60 3.51 8.87
CA ASN A 38 5.97 2.40 9.76
C ASN A 38 7.46 2.46 10.11
N ASN A 39 7.84 3.37 11.00
CA ASN A 39 9.24 3.65 11.33
C ASN A 39 9.71 3.07 12.67
N SER A 40 8.83 2.37 13.38
CA SER A 40 9.13 1.74 14.67
C SER A 40 8.45 0.37 14.75
N GLU A 41 9.17 -0.64 15.23
CA GLU A 41 8.61 -1.96 15.48
C GLU A 41 7.84 -2.03 16.81
N TYR A 42 8.07 -1.06 17.72
CA TYR A 42 7.39 -1.03 19.00
C TYR A 42 5.89 -0.83 18.80
N ARG A 43 5.10 -1.85 19.16
CA ARG A 43 3.63 -1.88 19.00
C ARG A 43 3.18 -1.48 17.59
N ARG A 44 3.92 -1.87 16.54
CA ARG A 44 3.66 -1.47 15.15
C ARG A 44 2.24 -1.71 14.64
N THR A 45 1.50 -2.64 15.24
CA THR A 45 0.10 -2.98 14.90
C THR A 45 -0.96 -2.14 15.61
N GLU A 46 -0.54 -1.32 16.58
CA GLU A 46 -1.41 -0.55 17.47
C GLU A 46 -1.00 0.92 17.57
N MET A 47 0.28 1.22 17.34
CA MET A 47 0.82 2.57 17.41
C MET A 47 0.20 3.47 16.35
N ASP A 48 0.15 4.75 16.67
CA ASP A 48 -0.29 5.80 15.76
C ASP A 48 0.87 6.73 15.42
N SER A 49 1.17 6.80 14.13
CA SER A 49 2.12 7.75 13.57
C SER A 49 1.39 9.07 13.35
N VAL A 50 1.53 10.00 14.30
CA VAL A 50 0.94 11.34 14.21
C VAL A 50 1.90 12.25 13.45
N VAL A 51 1.57 12.56 12.19
CA VAL A 51 2.44 13.29 11.27
C VAL A 51 1.62 14.31 10.50
N GLU A 52 2.07 15.57 10.51
CA GLU A 52 1.50 16.64 9.68
C GLU A 52 1.59 16.28 8.20
N GLU A 53 0.56 16.60 7.42
CA GLU A 53 0.49 16.27 5.99
C GLU A 53 1.72 16.73 5.21
N ARG A 54 2.25 17.93 5.50
CA ARG A 54 3.46 18.42 4.84
C ARG A 54 4.65 17.51 5.10
N ALA A 55 4.91 17.17 6.36
CA ALA A 55 5.99 16.26 6.73
C ALA A 55 5.77 14.87 6.12
N LEU A 56 4.53 14.39 6.13
CA LEU A 56 4.14 13.13 5.52
C LEU A 56 4.47 13.09 4.02
N ARG A 57 4.04 14.10 3.26
CA ARG A 57 4.28 14.23 1.81
C ARG A 57 5.75 14.42 1.47
N GLU A 58 6.43 15.29 2.20
CA GLU A 58 7.81 15.64 1.90
C GLU A 58 8.82 14.55 2.33
N ILE A 59 8.57 13.84 3.43
CA ILE A 59 9.55 12.92 4.03
C ILE A 59 9.18 11.46 3.77
N TYR A 60 8.01 11.03 4.22
CA TYR A 60 7.67 9.61 4.26
C TYR A 60 7.15 9.12 2.92
N LEU A 61 6.32 9.91 2.24
CA LEU A 61 5.68 9.56 0.97
C LEU A 61 6.55 9.87 -0.24
N SER A 62 7.51 10.79 -0.13
CA SER A 62 8.34 11.23 -1.26
C SER A 62 9.16 10.10 -1.89
N GLY A 63 9.67 9.17 -1.05
CA GLY A 63 10.37 7.97 -1.52
C GLY A 63 9.46 7.04 -2.32
N PHE A 64 8.26 6.77 -1.81
CA PHE A 64 7.27 5.94 -2.51
C PHE A 64 6.82 6.56 -3.82
N LYS A 65 6.48 7.86 -3.81
CA LYS A 65 6.07 8.58 -5.03
C LYS A 65 7.14 8.47 -6.12
N ARG A 66 8.39 8.74 -5.76
CA ARG A 66 9.51 8.66 -6.70
C ARG A 66 9.74 7.24 -7.22
N ALA A 67 9.63 6.22 -6.37
CA ALA A 67 9.76 4.83 -6.80
C ALA A 67 8.64 4.41 -7.75
N ILE A 68 7.39 4.85 -7.49
CA ILE A 68 6.23 4.62 -8.35
C ILE A 68 6.41 5.33 -9.70
N ASP A 69 6.69 6.64 -9.68
CA ASP A 69 6.86 7.46 -10.89
C ASP A 69 7.95 6.90 -11.82
N LYS A 70 9.02 6.34 -11.25
CA LYS A 70 10.14 5.80 -12.03
C LYS A 70 9.92 4.36 -12.49
N SER A 71 9.48 3.47 -11.60
CA SER A 71 9.53 2.02 -11.85
C SER A 71 8.18 1.35 -12.07
N ASN A 72 7.09 2.01 -11.71
CA ASN A 72 5.72 1.49 -11.71
C ASN A 72 5.64 0.05 -11.18
N PRO A 73 5.88 -0.16 -9.87
CA PRO A 73 5.90 -1.49 -9.26
C PRO A 73 4.53 -2.16 -9.35
N TRP A 74 4.51 -3.48 -9.48
CA TRP A 74 3.25 -4.21 -9.61
C TRP A 74 2.39 -4.11 -8.36
N THR A 75 3.02 -4.06 -7.19
CA THR A 75 2.27 -3.97 -5.94
C THR A 75 2.84 -2.96 -4.94
N VAL A 76 1.96 -2.47 -4.06
CA VAL A 76 2.29 -1.67 -2.88
C VAL A 76 1.68 -2.37 -1.66
N MET A 77 2.43 -2.47 -0.57
CA MET A 77 1.99 -3.09 0.67
C MET A 77 1.68 -2.02 1.72
N SER A 78 0.44 -1.98 2.20
CA SER A 78 0.05 -1.08 3.30
C SER A 78 0.75 -1.49 4.60
N SER A 79 1.03 -0.54 5.50
CA SER A 79 1.65 -0.83 6.78
C SER A 79 0.68 -1.36 7.85
N TYR A 80 1.22 -1.66 9.03
CA TYR A 80 0.45 -2.10 10.20
C TYR A 80 -0.10 -0.97 11.07
N ASN A 81 0.60 0.16 11.10
CA ASN A 81 0.34 1.24 12.05
C ASN A 81 -0.90 2.04 11.66
N ARG A 82 -1.41 2.80 12.63
CA ARG A 82 -2.28 3.93 12.33
C ARG A 82 -1.45 5.11 11.83
N LEU A 83 -2.05 5.89 10.95
CA LEU A 83 -1.55 7.17 10.50
C LEU A 83 -2.63 8.19 10.82
N ASN A 84 -2.33 9.14 11.70
CA ASN A 84 -3.27 10.14 12.17
C ASN A 84 -4.63 9.53 12.61
N GLY A 85 -4.56 8.45 13.39
CA GLY A 85 -5.72 7.78 13.99
C GLY A 85 -6.39 6.70 13.13
N VAL A 86 -6.07 6.61 11.83
CA VAL A 86 -6.71 5.65 10.90
C VAL A 86 -5.71 4.56 10.50
N GLN A 87 -6.14 3.29 10.49
CA GLN A 87 -5.29 2.19 10.03
C GLN A 87 -4.94 2.39 8.55
N THR A 88 -3.65 2.28 8.21
CA THR A 88 -3.19 2.55 6.83
C THR A 88 -3.85 1.61 5.81
N SER A 89 -4.15 0.37 6.18
CA SER A 89 -4.89 -0.59 5.36
C SER A 89 -6.35 -0.20 5.07
N GLN A 90 -6.89 0.83 5.74
CA GLN A 90 -8.27 1.34 5.60
C GLN A 90 -8.32 2.84 5.35
N HIS A 91 -7.17 3.47 5.10
CA HIS A 91 -7.07 4.92 5.03
C HIS A 91 -7.38 5.40 3.61
N HIS A 92 -8.65 5.75 3.34
CA HIS A 92 -9.10 6.15 1.99
C HIS A 92 -8.30 7.31 1.40
N TRP A 93 -8.00 8.34 2.19
CA TRP A 93 -7.15 9.45 1.73
C TRP A 93 -5.75 8.97 1.30
N LEU A 94 -5.15 8.01 2.00
CA LEU A 94 -3.81 7.51 1.66
C LEU A 94 -3.84 6.60 0.43
N LEU A 95 -4.73 5.61 0.44
CA LEU A 95 -4.76 4.52 -0.55
C LEU A 95 -5.51 4.89 -1.83
N THR A 96 -6.51 5.77 -1.76
CA THR A 96 -7.28 6.20 -2.95
C THR A 96 -6.94 7.63 -3.34
N GLU A 97 -7.09 8.62 -2.46
CA GLU A 97 -6.89 10.02 -2.85
C GLU A 97 -5.44 10.29 -3.26
N VAL A 98 -4.47 9.98 -2.39
CA VAL A 98 -3.05 10.20 -2.68
C VAL A 98 -2.54 9.18 -3.71
N LEU A 99 -2.65 7.88 -3.41
CA LEU A 99 -2.00 6.85 -4.23
C LEU A 99 -2.67 6.67 -5.61
N ARG A 100 -4.00 6.58 -5.69
CA ARG A 100 -4.71 6.36 -6.97
C ARG A 100 -5.01 7.67 -7.70
N ASN A 101 -5.60 8.65 -7.03
CA ASN A 101 -6.11 9.85 -7.70
C ASN A 101 -5.00 10.84 -8.01
N GLU A 102 -4.13 11.15 -7.04
CA GLU A 102 -3.03 12.11 -7.26
C GLU A 102 -1.84 11.49 -7.99
N TRP A 103 -1.43 10.25 -7.63
CA TRP A 103 -0.23 9.64 -8.19
C TRP A 103 -0.52 8.71 -9.36
N ARG A 104 -1.79 8.45 -9.68
CA ARG A 104 -2.22 7.61 -10.81
C ARG A 104 -1.58 6.22 -10.75
N TYR A 105 -1.43 5.68 -9.55
CA TYR A 105 -0.93 4.32 -9.38
C TYR A 105 -2.00 3.31 -9.80
N ASP A 106 -1.67 2.41 -10.74
CA ASP A 106 -2.61 1.42 -11.29
C ASP A 106 -2.30 -0.03 -10.86
N GLY A 107 -1.23 -0.26 -10.08
CA GLY A 107 -0.87 -1.60 -9.59
C GLY A 107 -1.80 -2.11 -8.48
N LEU A 108 -1.44 -3.18 -7.79
CA LEU A 108 -2.27 -3.78 -6.74
C LEU A 108 -1.81 -3.34 -5.35
N VAL A 109 -2.75 -2.98 -4.47
CA VAL A 109 -2.46 -2.70 -3.06
C VAL A 109 -2.78 -3.93 -2.22
N MET A 110 -1.81 -4.41 -1.46
CA MET A 110 -1.99 -5.53 -0.54
C MET A 110 -1.76 -5.10 0.90
N SER A 111 -2.37 -5.79 1.86
CA SER A 111 -2.07 -5.56 3.27
C SER A 111 -0.74 -6.21 3.67
N ASP A 112 -0.09 -5.67 4.70
CA ASP A 112 0.85 -6.46 5.48
C ASP A 112 0.14 -7.67 6.14
N TRP A 113 0.92 -8.64 6.61
CA TRP A 113 0.41 -9.94 7.07
C TRP A 113 -0.48 -9.79 8.30
N TYR A 114 -1.78 -10.08 8.18
CA TYR A 114 -2.79 -9.84 9.21
C TYR A 114 -3.00 -8.34 9.54
N GLY A 115 -2.67 -7.45 8.59
CA GLY A 115 -2.77 -5.99 8.73
C GLY A 115 -4.18 -5.41 8.54
N ILE A 116 -5.15 -6.23 8.11
CA ILE A 116 -6.55 -5.80 7.97
C ILE A 116 -7.28 -5.99 9.30
N LYS A 117 -7.87 -4.89 9.82
CA LYS A 117 -8.73 -4.91 11.01
C LYS A 117 -10.22 -4.91 10.65
N ASP A 118 -10.60 -4.23 9.58
CA ASP A 118 -11.94 -4.18 9.01
C ASP A 118 -11.83 -4.37 7.50
N ARG A 119 -12.31 -5.52 7.00
CA ARG A 119 -12.16 -5.92 5.60
C ARG A 119 -13.04 -5.10 4.64
N PRO A 120 -14.34 -4.86 4.92
CA PRO A 120 -15.14 -3.94 4.12
C PRO A 120 -14.51 -2.55 4.00
N ALA A 121 -14.07 -1.97 5.12
CA ALA A 121 -13.45 -0.65 5.12
C ALA A 121 -12.15 -0.64 4.32
N SER A 122 -11.32 -1.68 4.45
CA SER A 122 -10.06 -1.82 3.69
C SER A 122 -10.30 -1.84 2.19
N LEU A 123 -11.29 -2.62 1.75
CA LEU A 123 -11.62 -2.75 0.34
C LEU A 123 -12.15 -1.43 -0.24
N LEU A 124 -13.02 -0.73 0.50
CA LEU A 124 -13.54 0.59 0.11
C LEU A 124 -12.47 1.68 0.13
N ALA A 125 -11.45 1.54 0.99
CA ALA A 125 -10.32 2.45 1.04
C ALA A 125 -9.36 2.29 -0.15
N GLY A 126 -9.39 1.16 -0.85
CA GLY A 126 -8.52 0.85 -1.98
C GLY A 126 -7.41 -0.16 -1.69
N ASN A 127 -7.55 -0.97 -0.63
CA ASN A 127 -6.68 -2.12 -0.39
C ASN A 127 -7.26 -3.37 -1.06
N ASP A 128 -6.69 -3.76 -2.19
CA ASP A 128 -7.23 -4.79 -3.09
C ASP A 128 -7.07 -6.22 -2.55
N LEU A 129 -5.95 -6.51 -1.87
CA LEU A 129 -5.61 -7.86 -1.43
C LEU A 129 -5.37 -7.95 0.09
N ALA A 130 -6.08 -8.87 0.74
CA ALA A 130 -5.87 -9.23 2.14
C ALA A 130 -4.81 -10.33 2.25
N MET A 131 -3.77 -10.11 3.05
CA MET A 131 -2.69 -11.10 3.24
C MET A 131 -2.40 -11.36 4.72
N PRO A 132 -2.06 -12.60 5.13
CA PRO A 132 -2.40 -13.83 4.42
C PRO A 132 -3.90 -14.12 4.58
N GLU A 133 -4.51 -14.81 3.62
CA GLU A 133 -5.87 -15.29 3.81
C GLU A 133 -5.89 -16.57 4.66
N THR A 134 -6.78 -16.61 5.66
CA THR A 134 -7.18 -17.85 6.33
C THR A 134 -8.67 -18.11 6.09
N SER A 135 -9.04 -19.37 5.90
CA SER A 135 -10.39 -19.82 5.50
C SER A 135 -11.52 -19.38 6.45
N VAL A 136 -11.18 -19.08 7.71
CA VAL A 136 -12.12 -18.58 8.74
C VAL A 136 -12.52 -17.12 8.48
N ILE A 137 -11.63 -16.32 7.87
CA ILE A 137 -11.82 -14.87 7.66
C ILE A 137 -12.70 -14.59 6.41
N ASN A 138 -12.85 -15.57 5.49
CA ASN A 138 -13.47 -15.32 4.19
C ASN A 138 -15.02 -15.21 4.20
N ARG A 139 -15.72 -16.05 4.98
CA ARG A 139 -17.17 -16.32 4.77
C ARG A 139 -18.12 -15.16 5.08
N SER A 140 -17.73 -14.20 5.90
CA SER A 140 -18.64 -13.14 6.37
C SER A 140 -18.67 -11.88 5.50
N CYS A 141 -17.63 -11.63 4.68
CA CYS A 141 -17.43 -10.31 4.06
C CYS A 141 -17.85 -10.24 2.58
N CYS A 142 -17.49 -11.22 1.75
CA CYS A 142 -17.80 -11.20 0.31
C CYS A 142 -19.31 -11.22 0.04
N ARG A 143 -20.13 -11.74 0.96
CA ARG A 143 -21.60 -11.69 0.86
C ARG A 143 -22.21 -10.34 1.22
N ARG A 144 -21.49 -9.45 1.92
CA ARG A 144 -22.02 -8.15 2.40
C ARG A 144 -21.60 -6.99 1.52
N SER A 145 -20.40 -7.04 0.93
CA SER A 145 -19.93 -6.05 -0.02
C SER A 145 -20.16 -6.58 -1.43
N ASN A 146 -21.07 -5.98 -2.20
CA ASN A 146 -21.23 -6.18 -3.66
C ASN A 146 -19.96 -5.70 -4.43
N ALA A 147 -18.79 -6.23 -4.08
CA ALA A 147 -17.48 -5.79 -4.51
C ALA A 147 -16.93 -6.62 -5.68
N GLU A 148 -17.82 -7.20 -6.49
CA GLU A 148 -17.45 -7.93 -7.71
C GLU A 148 -16.71 -7.04 -8.73
N ARG A 149 -16.86 -5.70 -8.64
CA ARG A 149 -16.26 -4.76 -9.62
C ARG A 149 -14.77 -4.50 -9.43
N SER A 150 -14.20 -4.58 -8.22
CA SER A 150 -12.77 -4.31 -8.01
C SER A 150 -11.89 -5.54 -8.25
N LEU A 151 -12.42 -6.74 -8.02
CA LEU A 151 -11.71 -8.01 -8.21
C LEU A 151 -11.53 -8.41 -9.69
N GLN A 152 -12.23 -7.76 -10.63
CA GLN A 152 -12.13 -8.08 -12.06
C GLN A 152 -10.87 -7.56 -12.77
N ARG A 153 -10.06 -6.69 -12.14
CA ARG A 153 -8.90 -6.06 -12.82
C ARG A 153 -7.64 -6.93 -12.85
N PHE A 154 -7.52 -7.93 -11.98
CA PHE A 154 -6.45 -8.91 -12.03
C PHE A 154 -7.09 -10.29 -12.03
N SER A 155 -7.00 -11.00 -13.15
CA SER A 155 -7.47 -12.38 -13.33
C SER A 155 -6.60 -13.40 -12.56
N ILE A 156 -6.37 -13.15 -11.27
CA ILE A 156 -5.64 -14.02 -10.35
C ILE A 156 -6.47 -14.14 -9.09
N LEU A 157 -7.51 -14.98 -9.14
CA LEU A 157 -7.89 -15.97 -8.12
C LEU A 157 -9.32 -16.46 -8.36
N PRO A 158 -9.55 -17.78 -8.51
CA PRO A 158 -10.87 -18.38 -8.36
C PRO A 158 -11.23 -18.52 -6.87
N ALA A 159 -10.99 -17.48 -6.06
CA ALA A 159 -11.18 -17.54 -4.59
C ALA A 159 -12.53 -17.01 -4.12
N CYS A 160 -13.33 -16.42 -5.00
CA CYS A 160 -14.77 -16.22 -4.79
C CYS A 160 -15.55 -17.38 -5.42
N GLY A 161 -15.30 -18.60 -4.94
CA GLY A 161 -16.24 -19.70 -5.14
C GLY A 161 -17.43 -19.50 -4.20
N CYS A 162 -18.53 -18.98 -4.76
CA CYS A 162 -19.85 -19.19 -4.19
C CYS A 162 -20.23 -20.67 -4.27
#